data_AF-A0AAP8N778-F1
#
_entry.id   AF-A0AAP8N778-F1
#
_cell.length_a   1.000
_cell.length_b   1.000
_cell.length_c   1.000
_cell.angle_alpha   90.00
_cell.angle_beta   90.00
_cell.angle_gamma   90.00
#
_symmetry.space_group_name_H-M   'P 1'
#
loop_
_entity.id
_entity.type
_entity.pdbx_description
1 polymer ?
#
loop_
_entity_poly.entity_id
_entity_poly.type
_entity_poly.pdbx_seq_one_letter_code
_entity_poly.pdbx_strand_id
1 'polypeptide(L)' 'KLMTTSSDLITRRLGNEGYTFTNVNAVPNPNNDDHTVDITFVVDPGKRAYINRINFRGNTKTDDKVLRREMRQMEG' A
#
# COMPACT_ATOMS: atom_id res chain seq x y z
N LYS A 1 -1.50 10.80 -15.17
CA LYS A 1 -1.43 11.05 -13.70
C LYS A 1 -2.58 10.40 -12.94
N LEU A 2 -3.84 10.55 -13.38
CA LEU A 2 -5.00 9.95 -12.71
C LEU A 2 -4.92 8.43 -12.54
N MET A 3 -4.48 7.68 -13.56
CA MET A 3 -4.34 6.21 -13.45
C MET A 3 -3.34 5.79 -12.37
N THR A 4 -2.18 6.45 -12.31
CA THR A 4 -1.16 6.21 -11.27
C THR A 4 -1.73 6.52 -9.89
N THR A 5 -2.44 7.64 -9.74
CA THR A 5 -3.08 7.99 -8.46
C THR A 5 -4.11 6.96 -8.03
N SER A 6 -4.94 6.46 -8.96
CA SER A 6 -5.94 5.42 -8.66
C SER A 6 -5.28 4.11 -8.25
N SER A 7 -4.25 3.66 -8.97
CA SER A 7 -3.48 2.47 -8.58
C SER A 7 -2.84 2.63 -7.19
N ASP A 8 -2.23 3.78 -6.90
CA ASP A 8 -1.63 4.07 -5.59
C ASP A 8 -2.65 4.04 -4.46
N LEU A 9 -3.86 4.54 -4.69
CA LEU A 9 -4.94 4.51 -3.70
C LEU A 9 -5.41 3.08 -3.41
N ILE A 10 -5.54 2.25 -4.45
CA ILE A 10 -5.88 0.83 -4.30
C ILE A 10 -4.79 0.11 -3.52
N THR A 11 -3.52 0.31 -3.88
CA THR A 11 -2.37 -0.26 -3.17
C THR A 11 -2.34 0.17 -1.71
N ARG A 12 -2.56 1.44 -1.39
CA ARG A 12 -2.60 1.94 0.00
C ARG A 12 -3.75 1.34 0.79
N ARG A 13 -4.93 1.23 0.18
CA ARG A 13 -6.12 0.65 0.82
C ARG A 13 -5.89 -0.80 1.21
N LEU A 14 -5.27 -1.59 0.33
CA LEU A 14 -4.92 -3.00 0.56
C LEU A 14 -3.72 -3.16 1.49
N GLY A 15 -2.74 -2.24 1.41
CA GLY A 15 -1.61 -2.17 2.33
C GLY A 15 -2.06 -2.00 3.78
N ASN A 16 -3.07 -1.15 4.04
CA ASN A 16 -3.66 -0.98 5.37
C ASN A 16 -4.37 -2.24 5.90
N GLU A 17 -4.75 -3.20 5.04
CA GLU A 17 -5.34 -4.48 5.45
C GLU A 17 -4.28 -5.58 5.71
N GLY A 18 -3.01 -5.28 5.43
CA GLY A 18 -1.86 -6.17 5.59
C GLY A 18 -1.29 -6.70 4.28
N TYR A 19 -1.78 -6.26 3.12
CA TYR A 19 -1.21 -6.62 1.82
C TYR A 19 -0.18 -5.58 1.38
N THR A 20 0.90 -5.47 2.16
CA THR A 20 1.95 -4.44 1.97
C THR A 20 2.68 -4.56 0.63
N PHE A 21 2.62 -5.73 -0.02
CA PHE A 21 3.29 -6.01 -1.30
C PHE A 21 2.31 -6.29 -2.44
N THR A 22 1.11 -5.67 -2.40
CA THR A 22 0.12 -5.76 -3.48
C THR A 22 0.69 -5.20 -4.78
N ASN A 23 0.52 -5.91 -5.89
CA ASN A 23 0.81 -5.40 -7.23
C ASN A 23 -0.50 -4.99 -7.93
N VAL A 24 -0.62 -3.73 -8.34
CA VAL A 24 -1.81 -3.18 -9.00
C VAL A 24 -1.43 -2.72 -10.41
N ASN A 25 -1.90 -3.45 -11.41
CA ASN A 25 -1.66 -3.13 -12.82
C ASN A 25 -2.93 -2.55 -13.44
N ALA A 26 -2.82 -1.39 -14.06
CA ALA A 26 -3.92 -0.78 -14.81
C ALA A 26 -3.74 -1.09 -16.30
N VAL A 27 -4.68 -1.84 -16.88
CA VAL A 27 -4.70 -2.19 -18.29
C VAL A 27 -5.77 -1.32 -18.97
N PRO A 28 -5.38 -0.33 -19.79
CA PRO A 28 -6.33 0.40 -20.62
C PRO A 28 -6.74 -0.48 -21.81
N ASN A 29 -8.04 -0.65 -22.01
CA ASN A 29 -8.63 -1.28 -23.17
C ASN A 29 -9.32 -0.20 -24.02
N PRO A 30 -8.67 0.30 -25.08
CA PRO A 30 -9.26 1.31 -25.95
C PRO A 30 -10.36 0.68 -26.83
N ASN A 31 -11.56 1.23 -26.78
CA ASN A 31 -12.63 0.93 -27.72
C ASN A 31 -12.62 2.01 -28.82
N ASN A 32 -12.14 1.64 -30.01
CA ASN A 32 -11.95 2.55 -31.14
C ASN A 32 -13.27 2.98 -31.79
N ASP A 33 -14.35 2.20 -31.64
CA ASP A 33 -15.64 2.51 -32.26
C ASP A 33 -16.37 3.62 -31.49
N ASP A 34 -16.38 3.52 -30.15
CA ASP A 34 -17.09 4.45 -29.27
C ASP A 34 -16.22 5.62 -28.76
N HIS A 35 -14.95 5.68 -29.18
CA HIS A 35 -13.95 6.65 -28.68
C HIS A 35 -13.84 6.66 -27.15
N THR A 36 -14.10 5.53 -26.52
CA THR A 36 -14.02 5.34 -25.07
C THR A 36 -12.83 4.45 -24.70
N VAL A 37 -12.35 4.57 -23.47
CA VAL A 37 -11.28 3.72 -22.95
C VAL A 37 -11.78 3.09 -21.66
N ASP A 38 -11.93 1.78 -21.68
CA ASP A 38 -12.21 1.00 -20.49
C ASP A 38 -10.91 0.78 -19.72
N ILE A 39 -10.93 1.02 -18.42
CA ILE A 39 -9.75 0.82 -17.57
C ILE A 39 -10.01 -0.37 -16.66
N THR A 40 -9.24 -1.44 -16.86
CA THR A 40 -9.29 -2.62 -16.00
C THR A 40 -8.13 -2.59 -15.02
N PHE A 41 -8.42 -2.56 -13.73
CA PHE A 41 -7.41 -2.70 -12.68
C PHE A 41 -7.30 -4.17 -12.27
N VAL A 42 -6.17 -4.79 -12.59
CA VAL A 42 -5.84 -6.15 -12.16
C VAL A 42 -5.03 -6.05 -10.87
N VAL A 43 -5.59 -6.60 -9.79
CA VAL A 43 -5.01 -6.54 -8.45
C VAL A 43 -4.53 -7.94 -8.06
N ASP A 44 -3.24 -8.05 -7.77
CA ASP A 44 -2.67 -9.22 -7.11
C ASP A 44 -2.27 -8.84 -5.67
N PRO A 45 -3.08 -9.23 -4.65
CA PRO A 45 -2.80 -8.91 -3.26
C PRO A 45 -1.58 -9.65 -2.68
N GLY A 46 -1.12 -10.74 -3.31
CA GLY A 46 0.00 -11.53 -2.80
C GLY A 46 -0.22 -12.05 -1.36
N LYS A 47 0.87 -12.16 -0.60
CA LYS A 47 0.83 -12.65 0.79
C LYS A 47 0.59 -11.52 1.78
N ARG A 48 -0.25 -11.80 2.79
CA ARG A 48 -0.44 -10.90 3.93
C ARG A 48 0.83 -10.86 4.77
N ALA A 49 1.34 -9.65 5.01
CA ALA A 49 2.50 -9.39 5.85
C ALA A 49 2.06 -9.04 7.28
N TYR A 50 2.82 -9.52 8.25
CA TYR A 50 2.66 -9.21 9.67
C TYR A 50 3.92 -8.53 10.17
N ILE A 51 3.77 -7.67 11.18
CA ILE A 51 4.91 -6.94 11.75
C ILE A 51 5.39 -7.69 12.98
N ASN A 52 6.46 -8.46 12.79
CA ASN A 52 7.06 -9.23 13.89
C ASN A 52 7.77 -8.34 14.92
N ARG A 53 8.53 -7.34 14.44
CA ARG A 53 9.30 -6.44 15.31
C ARG A 53 9.61 -5.12 14.61
N ILE A 54 9.41 -4.03 15.33
CA ILE A 54 9.78 -2.66 15.04
C ILE A 54 11.01 -2.32 15.89
N ASN A 55 12.11 -1.98 15.22
CA ASN A 55 13.34 -1.54 15.86
C ASN A 55 13.53 -0.05 15.64
N PHE A 56 13.75 0.70 16.71
CA PHE A 56 14.15 2.10 16.62
C PHE A 56 15.68 2.18 16.57
N ARG A 57 16.22 3.08 15.74
CA ARG A 57 17.66 3.33 15.62
C ARG A 57 17.91 4.85 15.73
N GLY A 58 19.00 5.23 16.39
CA GLY A 58 19.42 6.63 16.51
C GLY A 58 18.77 7.42 17.65
N ASN A 59 18.02 6.75 18.53
CA ASN A 59 17.40 7.34 19.71
C ASN A 59 18.35 7.34 20.92
N THR A 60 19.44 8.09 20.84
CA THR A 60 20.45 8.17 21.92
C THR A 60 19.99 8.96 23.15
N LYS A 61 19.01 9.85 22.98
CA LYS A 61 18.46 10.72 24.06
C LYS A 61 17.03 10.34 24.48
N THR A 62 16.38 9.40 23.79
CA THR A 62 14.95 9.10 23.97
C THR A 62 14.73 7.60 24.02
N ASP A 63 13.99 7.10 25.01
CA ASP A 63 13.68 5.69 25.13
C ASP A 63 12.78 5.19 23.99
N ASP A 64 13.01 3.96 23.51
CA ASP A 64 12.17 3.26 22.52
C ASP A 64 10.68 3.30 22.90
N LYS A 65 10.35 3.17 24.20
CA LYS A 65 8.96 3.18 24.69
C LYS A 65 8.22 4.48 24.38
N VAL A 66 8.95 5.60 24.36
CA VAL A 66 8.39 6.94 24.11
C VAL A 66 8.11 7.12 22.62
N LEU A 67 8.93 6.56 21.74
CA LEU A 67 8.66 6.57 20.31
C LEU A 67 7.55 5.58 19.95
N ARG A 68 7.54 4.42 20.61
CA ARG A 68 6.57 3.35 20.37
C ARG A 68 5.14 3.75 20.73
N ARG A 69 4.92 4.55 21.78
CA ARG A 69 3.57 5.01 22.16
C ARG A 69 2.92 5.93 21.13
N GLU A 70 3.72 6.62 20.31
CA GLU A 70 3.23 7.53 19.27
C GLU A 70 2.95 6.79 17.94
N MET A 71 3.32 5.50 17.85
CA MET A 71 3.06 4.70 16.67
C MET A 71 1.63 4.19 16.65
N ARG A 72 0.95 4.39 15.50
CA ARG A 72 -0.37 3.81 15.24
C ARG A 72 -0.32 2.33 14.88
N GLN A 73 0.82 1.87 14.36
CA GLN A 73 1.05 0.50 13.95
C GLN A 73 1.73 -0.28 15.08
N MET A 74 1.13 -1.39 15.50
CA MET A 74 1.64 -2.27 16.55
C MET A 74 2.27 -3.54 15.96
N GLU A 75 3.16 -4.16 16.72
CA GLU A 75 3.71 -5.49 16.46
C GLU A 75 2.65 -6.55 16.78
N GLY A 76 2.56 -7.59 15.95
CA GLY A 76 1.53 -8.64 16.03
C GLY A 76 1.33 -9.37 14.72
#